data_AF-A0AAW6DK75-F1
#
_entry.id   AF-A0AAW6DK75-F1
#
_cell.length_a   1.000
_cell.length_b   1.000
_cell.length_c   1.000
_cell.angle_alpha   90.00
_cell.angle_beta   90.00
_cell.angle_gamma   90.00
#
_symmetry.space_group_name_H-M   'P 1'
#
loop_
_entity.id
_entity.type
_entity.pdbx_description
1 polymer ?
#
loop_
_entity_poly.entity_id
_entity_poly.type
_entity_poly.pdbx_seq_one_letter_code
_entity_poly.pdbx_strand_id
1 'polypeptide(L)'
;MRKYRSAGKKRYRKHSWQDKAVTKQLERLQEEYWFLTYYPSIEKGLDELIKQQAYLKEKQRLFYREKEVYQPLLDEISHMKELKLEADLYEKEGYQEFYPAYQDYKAAQKNYENKGYTKEMLEKIHSYFYSQGEILARKQQEMKKLIQIGRHLEKRNYQKQEVVERNVRSRKE
;
A
#
# COMPACT_ATOMS: atom_id res chain seq x y z
N MET A 1 27.79 -54.08 -0.02
CA MET A 1 27.01 -53.98 1.24
C MET A 1 27.09 -52.56 1.83
N ARG A 2 26.22 -51.62 1.40
CA ARG A 2 25.97 -50.32 2.07
C ARG A 2 24.55 -49.83 1.73
N LYS A 3 23.52 -50.44 2.33
CA LYS A 3 22.11 -49.99 2.17
C LYS A 3 21.36 -49.75 3.49
N TYR A 4 22.04 -49.79 4.65
CA TYR A 4 21.37 -49.74 5.97
C TYR A 4 21.99 -48.77 6.99
N ARG A 5 22.44 -47.57 6.61
CA ARG A 5 22.95 -46.56 7.58
C ARG A 5 22.03 -45.37 7.86
N SER A 6 20.84 -45.33 7.27
CA SER A 6 19.91 -44.19 7.41
C SER A 6 18.53 -44.57 7.97
N ALA A 7 18.41 -45.70 8.67
CA ALA A 7 17.15 -46.12 9.29
C ALA A 7 16.95 -45.65 10.75
N GLY A 8 17.85 -44.85 11.32
CA GLY A 8 17.83 -44.48 12.75
C GLY A 8 17.76 -42.98 13.07
N LYS A 9 17.91 -42.08 12.10
CA LYS A 9 17.83 -40.64 12.37
C LYS A 9 16.39 -40.17 12.14
N LYS A 10 15.53 -40.33 13.15
CA LYS A 10 14.34 -39.48 13.26
C LYS A 10 14.85 -38.04 13.25
N ARG A 11 14.76 -37.38 12.09
CA ARG A 11 14.92 -35.93 12.02
C ARG A 11 13.80 -35.38 12.89
N TYR A 12 14.10 -35.02 14.12
CA TYR A 12 13.27 -34.07 14.86
C TYR A 12 13.19 -32.85 13.95
N ARG A 13 12.10 -32.74 13.18
CA ARG A 13 11.83 -31.54 12.42
C ARG A 13 11.78 -30.44 13.46
N LYS A 14 12.65 -29.43 13.28
CA LYS A 14 12.47 -28.14 13.91
C LYS A 14 10.98 -27.80 13.83
N HIS A 15 10.40 -27.35 14.94
CA HIS A 15 8.95 -27.27 15.11
C HIS A 15 8.29 -26.70 13.84
N SER A 16 7.22 -27.32 13.36
CA SER A 16 6.58 -26.97 12.07
C SER A 16 6.11 -25.51 11.97
N TRP A 17 5.91 -24.82 13.10
CA TRP A 17 5.61 -23.38 13.13
C TRP A 17 6.80 -22.49 12.72
N GLN A 18 8.03 -23.02 12.73
CA GLN A 18 9.24 -22.33 12.25
C GLN A 18 9.35 -22.39 10.71
N ASP A 19 8.53 -23.20 10.03
CA ASP A 19 8.50 -23.24 8.58
C ASP A 19 7.71 -22.05 8.04
N LYS A 20 8.39 -21.20 7.24
CA LYS A 20 7.79 -20.03 6.57
C LYS A 20 6.54 -20.35 5.73
N ALA A 21 6.38 -21.61 5.30
CA ALA A 21 5.21 -22.05 4.56
C ALA A 21 3.97 -22.18 5.46
N VAL A 22 4.16 -22.68 6.69
CA VAL A 22 3.09 -22.86 7.68
C VAL A 22 2.63 -21.50 8.18
N THR A 23 3.55 -20.57 8.46
CA THR A 23 3.18 -19.21 8.88
C THR A 23 2.35 -18.48 7.82
N LYS A 24 2.76 -18.54 6.54
CA LYS A 24 2.00 -17.96 5.42
C LYS A 24 0.62 -18.58 5.23
N GLN A 25 0.48 -19.88 5.51
CA GLN A 25 -0.82 -20.54 5.46
C GLN A 25 -1.73 -20.06 6.59
N LEU A 26 -1.20 -19.89 7.80
CA LEU A 26 -1.94 -19.34 8.93
C LEU A 26 -2.37 -17.89 8.69
N GLU A 27 -1.47 -17.05 8.17
CA GLU A 27 -1.79 -15.67 7.78
C GLU A 27 -2.95 -15.62 6.77
N ARG A 28 -2.91 -16.47 5.73
CA ARG A 28 -4.02 -16.57 4.76
C ARG A 28 -5.33 -17.01 5.41
N LEU A 29 -5.29 -18.03 6.25
CA LEU A 29 -6.51 -18.51 6.93
C LEU A 29 -7.10 -17.44 7.84
N GLN A 30 -6.24 -16.66 8.49
CA GLN A 30 -6.66 -15.52 9.30
C GLN A 30 -7.32 -14.44 8.43
N GLU A 31 -6.70 -14.07 7.30
CA GLU A 31 -7.27 -13.11 6.33
C GLU A 31 -8.62 -13.57 5.76
N GLU A 32 -8.75 -14.85 5.39
CA GLU A 32 -10.00 -15.45 4.92
C GLU A 32 -11.08 -15.43 6.01
N TYR A 33 -10.71 -15.74 7.25
CA TYR A 33 -11.61 -15.67 8.39
C TYR A 33 -12.12 -14.24 8.61
N TRP A 34 -11.23 -13.25 8.65
CA TRP A 34 -11.61 -11.85 8.75
C TRP A 34 -12.54 -11.42 7.62
N PHE A 35 -12.27 -11.83 6.38
CA PHE A 35 -13.17 -11.52 5.27
C PHE A 35 -14.60 -12.03 5.53
N LEU A 36 -14.74 -13.27 5.98
CA LEU A 36 -16.04 -13.89 6.25
C LEU A 36 -16.73 -13.32 7.50
N THR A 37 -15.99 -12.79 8.48
CA THR A 37 -16.60 -12.10 9.63
C THR A 37 -17.15 -10.73 9.25
N TYR A 38 -16.48 -10.00 8.35
CA TYR A 38 -16.97 -8.72 7.86
C TYR A 38 -18.06 -8.85 6.79
N TYR A 39 -17.99 -9.88 5.94
CA TYR A 39 -18.94 -10.11 4.85
C TYR A 39 -19.68 -11.45 5.02
N PRO A 40 -20.98 -11.43 5.37
CA PRO A 40 -21.76 -12.65 5.59
C PRO A 40 -21.93 -13.55 4.36
N SER A 41 -21.77 -12.99 3.16
CA SER A 41 -21.78 -13.71 1.89
C SER A 41 -20.64 -13.23 1.00
N ILE A 42 -19.95 -14.17 0.35
CA ILE A 42 -18.82 -13.88 -0.53
C ILE A 42 -19.26 -13.02 -1.73
N GLU A 43 -20.38 -13.37 -2.36
CA GLU A 43 -20.91 -12.66 -3.54
C GLU A 43 -21.25 -11.21 -3.19
N LYS A 44 -22.05 -11.01 -2.12
CA LYS A 44 -22.44 -9.67 -1.67
C LYS A 44 -21.23 -8.83 -1.24
N GLY A 45 -20.26 -9.44 -0.54
CA GLY A 45 -19.03 -8.77 -0.13
C GLY A 45 -18.17 -8.36 -1.32
N LEU A 46 -18.06 -9.21 -2.35
CA LEU A 46 -17.36 -8.87 -3.59
C LEU A 46 -18.03 -7.73 -4.35
N ASP A 47 -19.35 -7.75 -4.48
CA ASP A 47 -20.11 -6.68 -5.14
C ASP A 47 -19.92 -5.32 -4.44
N GLU A 48 -20.00 -5.31 -3.11
CA GLU A 48 -19.75 -4.11 -2.30
C GLU A 48 -18.32 -3.59 -2.47
N LEU A 49 -17.33 -4.47 -2.39
CA LEU A 49 -15.92 -4.11 -2.57
C LEU A 49 -15.63 -3.59 -3.97
N ILE A 50 -16.27 -4.13 -5.01
CA ILE A 50 -16.14 -3.65 -6.39
C ILE A 50 -16.74 -2.24 -6.53
N LYS A 51 -17.92 -1.98 -5.95
CA LYS A 51 -18.53 -0.64 -5.93
C LYS A 51 -17.65 0.36 -5.19
N GLN A 52 -17.14 -0.01 -4.01
CA GLN A 52 -16.21 0.82 -3.25
C GLN A 52 -14.90 1.09 -4.01
N GLN A 53 -14.38 0.09 -4.72
CA GLN A 53 -13.20 0.27 -5.57
C GLN A 53 -13.45 1.26 -6.71
N ALA A 54 -14.63 1.21 -7.34
CA ALA A 54 -15.00 2.17 -8.39
C ALA A 54 -15.06 3.60 -7.82
N TYR A 55 -15.74 3.79 -6.69
CA TYR A 55 -15.80 5.08 -6.00
C TYR A 55 -14.41 5.61 -5.61
N LEU A 56 -13.55 4.75 -5.07
CA LEU A 56 -12.17 5.14 -4.72
C LEU A 56 -11.35 5.53 -5.96
N LYS A 57 -11.53 4.85 -7.09
CA LYS A 57 -10.87 5.23 -8.35
C LYS A 57 -11.32 6.59 -8.83
N GLU A 58 -12.61 6.91 -8.73
CA GLU A 58 -13.12 8.24 -9.09
C GLU A 58 -12.56 9.32 -8.18
N LYS A 59 -12.60 9.09 -6.85
CA LYS A 59 -11.99 10.01 -5.88
C LYS A 59 -10.51 10.25 -6.15
N GLN A 60 -9.78 9.19 -6.49
CA GLN A 60 -8.37 9.26 -6.83
C GLN A 60 -8.13 10.03 -8.13
N ARG A 61 -8.97 9.86 -9.15
CA ARG A 61 -8.91 10.65 -10.39
C ARG A 61 -9.15 12.14 -10.12
N LEU A 62 -10.16 12.48 -9.32
CA LEU A 62 -10.44 13.86 -8.95
C LEU A 62 -9.27 14.48 -8.19
N PHE A 63 -8.72 13.73 -7.23
CA PHE A 63 -7.54 14.16 -6.48
C PHE A 63 -6.32 14.40 -7.36
N TYR A 64 -6.03 13.52 -8.33
CA TYR A 64 -4.89 13.74 -9.24
C TYR A 64 -5.12 14.91 -10.19
N ARG A 65 -6.34 15.13 -10.68
CA ARG A 65 -6.67 16.34 -11.45
C ARG A 65 -6.46 17.61 -10.65
N GLU A 66 -6.88 17.61 -9.39
CA GLU A 66 -6.62 18.73 -8.49
C GLU A 66 -5.11 18.92 -8.29
N LYS A 67 -4.39 17.84 -8.00
CA LYS A 67 -2.93 17.86 -7.83
C LYS A 67 -2.19 18.39 -9.06
N GLU A 68 -2.61 18.03 -10.27
CA GLU A 68 -2.03 18.51 -11.53
C GLU A 68 -2.07 20.04 -11.64
N VAL A 69 -3.16 20.67 -11.21
CA VAL A 69 -3.28 22.14 -11.18
C VAL A 69 -2.24 22.76 -10.24
N TYR A 70 -1.97 22.11 -9.10
CA TYR A 70 -0.98 22.55 -8.13
C TYR A 70 0.44 22.04 -8.41
N GLN A 71 0.64 21.24 -9.46
CA GLN A 71 1.94 20.61 -9.73
C GLN A 71 3.08 21.61 -9.86
N PRO A 72 2.94 22.74 -10.60
CA PRO A 72 4.00 23.75 -10.66
C PRO A 72 4.39 24.29 -9.28
N LEU A 73 3.39 24.58 -8.44
CA LEU A 73 3.62 25.05 -7.07
C LEU A 73 4.29 23.97 -6.21
N LEU A 74 3.88 22.71 -6.35
CA LEU A 74 4.46 21.58 -5.61
C LEU A 74 5.91 21.30 -6.02
N ASP A 75 6.23 21.44 -7.30
CA ASP A 75 7.59 21.29 -7.83
C ASP A 75 8.49 22.40 -7.30
N GLU A 76 8.02 23.66 -7.33
CA GLU A 76 8.77 24.77 -6.78
C GLU A 76 8.93 24.67 -5.23
N ILE A 77 7.94 24.16 -4.49
CA ILE A 77 8.07 23.87 -3.04
C ILE A 77 9.11 22.78 -2.79
N SER A 78 9.18 21.77 -3.67
CA SER A 78 10.17 20.68 -3.54
C SER A 78 11.58 21.21 -3.77
N HIS A 79 11.77 22.02 -4.82
CA HIS A 79 13.03 22.71 -5.07
C HIS A 79 13.45 23.62 -3.90
N MET A 80 12.52 24.36 -3.32
CA MET A 80 12.79 25.17 -2.11
C MET A 80 13.26 24.34 -0.92
N LYS A 81 12.77 23.10 -0.76
CA LYS A 81 13.22 22.23 0.34
C LYS A 81 14.63 21.72 0.13
N GLU A 82 15.00 21.43 -1.11
CA GLU A 82 16.38 21.06 -1.48
C GLU A 82 17.33 22.22 -1.20
N LEU A 83 16.99 23.42 -1.70
CA LEU A 83 17.74 24.64 -1.42
C LEU A 83 17.82 24.94 0.08
N LYS A 84 16.75 24.69 0.85
CA LYS A 84 16.77 24.88 2.31
C LYS A 84 17.80 23.97 2.98
N LEU A 85 17.93 22.73 2.51
CA LEU A 85 18.86 21.76 3.09
C LEU A 85 20.31 22.22 2.87
N GLU A 86 20.63 22.69 1.67
CA GLU A 86 21.93 23.27 1.34
C GLU A 86 22.18 24.61 2.05
N ALA A 87 21.18 25.49 2.09
CA ALA A 87 21.24 26.76 2.80
C ALA A 87 21.48 26.57 4.31
N ASP A 88 20.89 25.54 4.92
CA ASP A 88 21.10 25.19 6.31
C ASP A 88 22.57 24.79 6.58
N LEU A 89 23.27 24.18 5.62
CA LEU A 89 24.71 23.85 5.74
C LEU A 89 25.58 25.11 5.77
N TYR A 90 25.21 26.13 4.99
CA TYR A 90 25.87 27.44 5.09
C TYR A 90 25.56 28.13 6.42
N GLU A 91 24.28 28.25 6.78
CA GLU A 91 23.83 29.07 7.92
C GLU A 91 24.20 28.44 9.28
N LYS A 92 24.16 27.11 9.41
CA LYS A 92 24.42 26.40 10.68
C LYS A 92 25.84 25.88 10.79
N GLU A 93 26.41 25.39 9.68
CA GLU A 93 27.70 24.69 9.70
C GLU A 93 28.84 25.54 9.09
N GLY A 94 28.51 26.68 8.46
CA GLY A 94 29.48 27.67 7.99
C GLY A 94 30.17 27.31 6.67
N TYR A 95 29.65 26.32 5.93
CA TYR A 95 30.22 25.88 4.66
C TYR A 95 29.97 26.90 3.55
N GLN A 96 31.01 27.66 3.18
CA GLN A 96 30.93 28.73 2.17
C GLN A 96 30.51 28.26 0.77
N GLU A 97 30.75 26.99 0.44
CA GLU A 97 30.37 26.37 -0.84
C GLU A 97 28.86 26.44 -1.10
N PHE A 98 28.03 26.49 -0.04
CA PHE A 98 26.57 26.57 -0.14
C PHE A 98 26.02 28.00 -0.04
N TYR A 99 26.88 29.02 -0.05
CA TYR A 99 26.44 30.42 -0.08
C TYR A 99 25.51 30.77 -1.25
N PRO A 100 25.75 30.29 -2.50
CA PRO A 100 24.82 30.51 -3.60
C PRO A 100 23.43 29.95 -3.33
N ALA A 101 23.36 28.71 -2.82
CA ALA A 101 22.10 28.05 -2.47
C ALA A 101 21.34 28.80 -1.37
N TYR A 102 22.05 29.38 -0.39
CA TYR A 102 21.45 30.25 0.62
C TYR A 102 20.83 31.52 0.03
N GLN A 103 21.50 32.18 -0.93
CA GLN A 103 20.96 33.35 -1.61
C GLN A 103 19.70 32.99 -2.42
N ASP A 104 19.76 31.90 -3.17
CA ASP A 104 18.64 31.41 -3.98
C ASP A 104 17.44 31.02 -3.11
N TYR A 105 17.69 30.39 -1.96
CA TYR A 105 16.66 30.06 -0.98
C TYR A 105 15.95 31.31 -0.44
N LYS A 106 16.70 32.34 -0.03
CA LYS A 106 16.12 33.60 0.49
C LYS A 106 15.35 34.36 -0.60
N ALA A 107 15.86 34.37 -1.83
CA ALA A 107 15.17 34.97 -2.97
C ALA A 107 13.85 34.25 -3.28
N ALA A 108 13.88 32.91 -3.31
CA ALA A 108 12.68 32.10 -3.51
C ALA A 108 11.66 32.36 -2.40
N GLN A 109 12.06 32.36 -1.13
CA GLN A 109 11.18 32.65 0.00
C GLN A 109 10.48 34.01 -0.15
N LYS A 110 11.23 35.06 -0.48
CA LYS A 110 10.68 36.40 -0.69
C LYS A 110 9.69 36.45 -1.85
N ASN A 111 9.94 35.71 -2.93
CA ASN A 111 9.01 35.62 -4.06
C ASN A 111 7.66 35.00 -3.66
N TYR A 112 7.64 34.03 -2.74
CA TYR A 112 6.38 33.47 -2.24
C TYR A 112 5.64 34.39 -1.29
N GLU A 113 6.36 35.08 -0.41
CA GLU A 113 5.79 36.10 0.47
C GLU A 113 5.14 37.21 -0.37
N ASN A 114 5.78 37.64 -1.47
CA ASN A 114 5.22 38.59 -2.43
C ASN A 114 3.96 38.07 -3.14
N LYS A 115 3.88 36.76 -3.41
CA LYS A 115 2.67 36.11 -3.96
C LYS A 115 1.59 35.87 -2.91
N GLY A 116 1.81 36.27 -1.65
CA GLY A 116 0.87 36.12 -0.54
C GLY A 116 0.89 34.75 0.15
N TYR A 117 1.85 33.89 -0.18
CA TYR A 117 1.99 32.59 0.47
C TYR A 117 2.91 32.69 1.68
N THR A 118 2.39 32.31 2.84
CA THR A 118 3.24 32.11 4.03
C THR A 118 3.92 30.75 3.96
N LYS A 119 5.08 30.62 4.61
CA LYS A 119 5.79 29.34 4.73
C LYS A 119 4.90 28.21 5.26
N GLU A 120 4.10 28.49 6.28
CA GLU A 120 3.15 27.52 6.85
C GLU A 120 2.10 27.06 5.83
N MET A 121 1.62 27.96 4.97
CA MET A 121 0.67 27.59 3.92
C MET A 121 1.31 26.65 2.89
N LEU A 122 2.55 26.92 2.46
CA LEU A 122 3.28 26.05 1.54
C LEU A 122 3.52 24.66 2.16
N GLU A 123 3.90 24.60 3.44
CA GLU A 123 4.07 23.34 4.16
C GLU A 123 2.76 22.56 4.29
N LYS A 124 1.62 23.24 4.56
CA LYS A 124 0.29 22.62 4.63
C LYS A 124 -0.14 22.07 3.26
N ILE A 125 0.02 22.85 2.19
CA ILE A 125 -0.32 22.44 0.82
C ILE A 125 0.48 21.20 0.43
N HIS A 126 1.80 21.24 0.60
CA HIS A 126 2.67 20.11 0.31
C HIS A 126 2.28 18.88 1.15
N SER A 127 2.05 19.05 2.45
CA SER A 127 1.69 17.95 3.36
C SER A 127 0.34 17.33 3.00
N TYR A 128 -0.63 18.13 2.60
CA TYR A 128 -1.94 17.66 2.16
C TYR A 128 -1.83 16.76 0.94
N PHE A 129 -1.20 17.22 -0.15
CA PHE A 129 -1.10 16.42 -1.38
C PHE A 129 -0.24 15.17 -1.20
N TYR A 130 0.79 15.22 -0.35
CA TYR A 130 1.60 14.05 -0.06
C TYR A 130 0.83 13.02 0.77
N SER A 131 0.30 13.43 1.93
CA SER A 131 -0.40 12.52 2.86
C SER A 131 -1.68 11.94 2.26
N GLN A 132 -2.48 12.76 1.58
CA GLN A 132 -3.73 12.30 1.00
C GLN A 132 -3.50 11.34 -0.17
N GLY A 133 -2.43 11.57 -0.95
CA GLY A 133 -2.00 10.65 -1.99
C GLY A 133 -1.63 9.26 -1.43
N GLU A 134 -0.86 9.23 -0.34
CA GLU A 134 -0.49 7.98 0.33
C GLU A 134 -1.71 7.25 0.93
N ILE A 135 -2.61 7.98 1.58
CA ILE A 135 -3.84 7.41 2.16
C ILE A 135 -4.68 6.75 1.07
N LEU A 136 -4.88 7.42 -0.08
CA LEU A 136 -5.64 6.87 -1.20
C LEU A 136 -4.95 5.63 -1.80
N ALA A 137 -3.62 5.66 -1.93
CA ALA A 137 -2.85 4.52 -2.42
C ALA A 137 -2.97 3.30 -1.50
N ARG A 138 -2.84 3.49 -0.17
CA ARG A 138 -2.99 2.42 0.83
C ARG A 138 -4.39 1.81 0.79
N LYS A 139 -5.43 2.65 0.81
CA LYS A 139 -6.84 2.19 0.70
C LYS A 139 -7.08 1.38 -0.57
N GLN A 140 -6.48 1.78 -1.69
CA GLN A 140 -6.61 1.04 -2.94
C GLN A 140 -5.90 -0.33 -2.88
N GLN A 141 -4.74 -0.42 -2.23
CA GLN A 141 -4.03 -1.68 -2.03
C GLN A 141 -4.82 -2.63 -1.11
N GLU A 142 -5.36 -2.12 0.00
CA GLU A 142 -6.21 -2.88 0.93
C GLU A 142 -7.46 -3.43 0.22
N MET A 143 -8.14 -2.60 -0.57
CA MET A 143 -9.28 -3.04 -1.38
C MET A 143 -8.91 -4.11 -2.40
N LYS A 144 -7.78 -3.97 -3.08
CA LYS A 144 -7.30 -5.01 -4.01
C LYS A 144 -7.04 -6.34 -3.29
N LYS A 145 -6.43 -6.30 -2.10
CA LYS A 145 -6.20 -7.51 -1.28
C LYS A 145 -7.52 -8.17 -0.88
N LEU A 146 -8.48 -7.41 -0.38
CA LEU A 146 -9.79 -7.94 0.03
C LEU A 146 -10.57 -8.55 -1.13
N ILE A 147 -10.57 -7.91 -2.30
CA ILE A 147 -11.18 -8.48 -3.52
C ILE A 147 -10.48 -9.79 -3.92
N GLN A 148 -9.16 -9.85 -3.82
CA GLN A 148 -8.40 -11.06 -4.14
C GLN A 148 -8.73 -12.21 -3.18
N ILE A 149 -8.87 -11.94 -1.89
CA ILE A 149 -9.30 -12.92 -0.88
C ILE A 149 -10.72 -13.40 -1.20
N GLY A 150 -11.67 -12.49 -1.44
CA GLY A 150 -13.05 -12.86 -1.78
C GLY A 150 -13.14 -13.74 -3.03
N ARG A 151 -12.41 -13.40 -4.11
CA ARG A 151 -12.33 -14.23 -5.33
C ARG A 151 -11.71 -15.60 -5.08
N HIS A 152 -10.73 -15.68 -4.18
CA HIS A 152 -10.13 -16.96 -3.81
C HIS A 152 -11.14 -17.86 -3.08
N LEU A 153 -11.90 -17.28 -2.15
CA LEU A 153 -12.96 -17.97 -1.41
C LEU A 153 -14.08 -18.43 -2.35
N GLU A 154 -14.52 -17.58 -3.28
CA GLU A 154 -15.52 -17.91 -4.30
C GLU A 154 -15.08 -19.11 -5.14
N LYS A 155 -13.86 -19.06 -5.70
CA LYS A 155 -13.29 -20.17 -6.48
C LYS A 155 -13.21 -21.46 -5.68
N ARG A 156 -12.81 -21.39 -4.41
CA ARG A 156 -12.73 -22.55 -3.52
C ARG A 156 -14.11 -23.13 -3.22
N ASN A 157 -15.14 -22.29 -3.09
CA ASN A 157 -16.51 -22.73 -2.87
C ASN A 157 -17.06 -23.45 -4.09
N TYR A 158 -16.87 -22.89 -5.28
CA TYR A 158 -17.25 -23.50 -6.55
C TYR A 158 -16.59 -24.87 -6.76
N GLN A 159 -15.27 -24.98 -6.51
CA GLN A 159 -14.55 -26.26 -6.58
C GLN A 159 -15.10 -27.33 -5.62
N LYS A 160 -15.51 -26.93 -4.40
CA LYS A 160 -16.14 -27.85 -3.45
C LYS A 160 -17.49 -28.33 -3.96
N GLN A 161 -18.30 -27.43 -4.52
CA GLN A 161 -19.61 -27.79 -5.10
C GLN A 161 -19.44 -28.78 -6.25
N GLU A 162 -18.52 -28.55 -7.19
CA GLU A 162 -18.25 -29.49 -8.28
C GLU A 162 -17.83 -30.88 -7.80
N VAL A 163 -16.99 -30.96 -6.76
CA VAL A 163 -16.57 -32.26 -6.18
C VAL A 163 -17.75 -32.98 -5.54
N VAL A 164 -18.60 -32.24 -4.80
CA VAL A 164 -19.81 -32.81 -4.19
C VAL A 164 -20.76 -33.31 -5.28
N GLU A 165 -21.01 -32.53 -6.33
CA GLU A 165 -21.88 -32.93 -7.44
C GLU A 165 -21.37 -34.17 -8.17
N ARG A 166 -20.06 -34.25 -8.44
CA ARG A 166 -19.43 -35.44 -9.04
C ARG A 166 -19.62 -36.67 -8.15
N ASN A 167 -19.38 -36.54 -6.85
CA ASN A 167 -19.53 -37.64 -5.89
C ASN A 167 -21.00 -38.08 -5.73
N VAL A 168 -21.96 -37.18 -5.92
CA VAL A 168 -23.39 -37.52 -5.90
C VAL A 168 -23.80 -38.25 -7.18
N ARG A 169 -23.29 -37.82 -8.35
CA ARG A 169 -23.54 -38.51 -9.63
C ARG A 169 -22.96 -39.92 -9.65
N SER A 170 -21.72 -40.09 -9.19
CA SER A 170 -21.06 -41.40 -9.12
C SER A 170 -21.66 -42.38 -8.10
N ARG A 171 -22.58 -41.92 -7.23
CA ARG A 171 -23.32 -42.76 -6.27
C ARG A 171 -24.72 -43.14 -6.75
N LYS A 172 -25.20 -42.51 -7.83
CA LYS A 172 -26.51 -42.77 -8.44
C LYS A 172 -26.42 -43.69 -9.67
N GLU A 173 -25.22 -43.85 -10.23
CA GLU A 173 -24.84 -44.90 -11.20
C GLU A 173 -24.42 -46.18 -10.45
#